data_AF-A0A7J4PX89-F1
#
_entry.id   AF-A0A7J4PX89-F1
#
_cell.length_a   1.000
_cell.length_b   1.000
_cell.length_c   1.000
_cell.angle_alpha   90.00
_cell.angle_beta   90.00
_cell.angle_gamma   90.00
#
_symmetry.space_group_name_H-M   'P 1'
#
loop_
_entity.id
_entity.type
_entity.pdbx_description
1 polymer ?
#
loop_
_entity_poly.entity_id
_entity_poly.type
_entity_poly.pdbx_seq_one_letter_code
_entity_poly.pdbx_strand_id
1 'polypeptide(L)'
;MRKVEELKRAARREDWDLVDREIAAIVDEPIYYKWAFLAGTGDLDGNVRDLAVSIIERSDIPEKEFAAMRMPLYQLMLEDDNRYVGFRAAFALANHGPGPYKERVIEKLNEALRDKDVESIARGYLNKLRTKLKS
;
A
#
# COMPACT_ATOMS: atom_id res chain seq x y z
N MET A 1 -10.66 9.87 -13.60
CA MET A 1 -10.63 10.29 -12.18
C MET A 1 -11.95 10.19 -11.41
N ARG A 2 -13.14 10.11 -12.02
CA ARG A 2 -14.42 9.97 -11.28
C ARG A 2 -14.41 8.83 -10.25
N LYS A 3 -13.81 7.68 -10.60
CA LYS A 3 -13.72 6.51 -9.72
C LYS A 3 -12.87 6.75 -8.48
N VAL A 4 -11.76 7.49 -8.60
CA VAL A 4 -10.94 7.91 -7.44
C VAL A 4 -11.73 8.79 -6.49
N GLU A 5 -12.52 9.73 -6.99
CA GLU A 5 -13.33 10.57 -6.11
C GLU A 5 -14.43 9.80 -5.39
N GLU A 6 -14.99 8.76 -6.03
CA GLU A 6 -15.91 7.82 -5.38
C GLU A 6 -15.20 7.04 -4.26
N LEU A 7 -14.04 6.45 -4.56
CA LEU A 7 -13.23 5.71 -3.59
C LEU A 7 -12.76 6.59 -2.43
N LYS A 8 -12.36 7.84 -2.69
CA LYS A 8 -12.02 8.81 -1.63
C LYS A 8 -13.22 9.05 -0.71
N ARG A 9 -14.42 9.23 -1.27
CA ARG A 9 -15.64 9.39 -0.45
C ARG A 9 -15.99 8.13 0.34
N ALA A 10 -15.67 6.95 -0.17
CA ALA A 10 -15.87 5.69 0.52
C ALA A 10 -14.85 5.54 1.68
N ALA A 11 -13.56 5.76 1.41
CA ALA A 11 -12.49 5.72 2.41
C ALA A 11 -12.73 6.73 3.56
N ARG A 12 -13.14 7.96 3.23
CA ARG A 12 -13.52 8.97 4.26
C ARG A 12 -14.70 8.56 5.13
N ARG A 13 -15.54 7.64 4.65
CA ARG A 13 -16.67 7.08 5.39
C ARG A 13 -16.36 5.69 5.97
N GLU A 14 -15.09 5.26 5.87
CA GLU A 14 -14.61 3.95 6.32
C GLU A 14 -15.38 2.77 5.69
N ASP A 15 -15.95 2.97 4.50
CA ASP A 15 -16.61 1.92 3.72
C ASP A 15 -15.55 1.07 2.98
N TRP A 16 -14.72 0.37 3.77
CA TRP A 16 -13.59 -0.41 3.28
C TRP A 16 -14.02 -1.61 2.45
N ASP A 17 -15.22 -2.17 2.70
CA ASP A 17 -15.80 -3.22 1.87
C ASP A 17 -16.07 -2.75 0.44
N LEU A 18 -16.57 -1.52 0.27
CA LEU A 18 -16.70 -0.89 -1.05
C LEU A 18 -15.33 -0.60 -1.65
N VAL A 19 -14.41 -0.03 -0.88
CA VAL A 19 -13.07 0.30 -1.37
C VAL A 19 -12.35 -0.94 -1.90
N ASP A 20 -12.28 -2.02 -1.12
CA ASP A 20 -11.53 -3.23 -1.47
C ASP A 20 -12.11 -3.94 -2.69
N ARG A 21 -13.44 -3.95 -2.83
CA ARG A 21 -14.13 -4.49 -4.01
C ARG A 21 -13.81 -3.68 -5.27
N GLU A 22 -13.83 -2.36 -5.16
CA GLU A 22 -13.77 -1.46 -6.32
C GLU A 22 -12.32 -1.10 -6.73
N ILE A 23 -11.34 -1.21 -5.83
CA ILE A 23 -9.92 -1.00 -6.17
C ILE A 23 -9.48 -1.98 -7.28
N ALA A 24 -9.98 -3.22 -7.26
CA ALA A 24 -9.66 -4.23 -8.28
C ALA A 24 -9.99 -3.76 -9.72
N ALA A 25 -10.98 -2.87 -9.86
CA ALA A 25 -11.40 -2.37 -11.17
C ALA A 25 -10.51 -1.24 -11.72
N ILE A 26 -9.55 -0.72 -10.93
CA ILE A 26 -8.72 0.44 -11.31
C ILE A 26 -7.21 0.18 -11.28
N VAL A 27 -6.76 -0.90 -10.64
CA VAL A 27 -5.32 -1.15 -10.38
C VAL A 27 -4.49 -1.43 -11.64
N ASP A 28 -5.12 -1.82 -12.74
CA ASP A 28 -4.45 -2.09 -14.02
C ASP A 28 -4.20 -0.83 -14.86
N GLU A 29 -4.77 0.31 -14.46
CA GLU A 29 -4.70 1.56 -15.20
C GLU A 29 -3.65 2.50 -14.57
N PRO A 30 -2.55 2.86 -15.28
CA PRO A 30 -1.45 3.63 -14.72
C PRO A 30 -1.82 5.00 -14.12
N ILE A 31 -2.93 5.57 -14.58
CA ILE A 31 -3.41 6.86 -14.08
C ILE A 31 -3.70 6.81 -12.56
N TYR A 32 -4.09 5.65 -12.03
CA TYR A 32 -4.50 5.51 -10.63
C TYR A 32 -3.32 5.40 -9.68
N TYR A 33 -2.34 4.54 -9.94
CA TYR A 33 -1.15 4.49 -9.09
C TYR A 33 -0.30 5.77 -9.21
N LYS A 34 -0.34 6.45 -10.38
CA LYS A 34 0.30 7.77 -10.53
C LYS A 34 -0.40 8.83 -9.68
N TRP A 35 -1.73 8.88 -9.69
CA TRP A 35 -2.46 9.76 -8.78
C TRP A 35 -2.16 9.42 -7.31
N ALA A 36 -2.21 8.14 -6.96
CA ALA A 36 -1.99 7.67 -5.61
C ALA A 36 -0.64 8.15 -5.08
N PHE A 37 0.42 8.01 -5.87
CA PHE A 37 1.76 8.46 -5.48
C PHE A 37 1.95 9.98 -5.53
N LEU A 38 1.42 10.67 -6.55
CA LEU A 38 1.68 12.11 -6.75
C LEU A 38 0.78 13.01 -5.89
N ALA A 39 -0.37 12.52 -5.43
CA ALA A 39 -1.34 13.32 -4.69
C ALA A 39 -1.96 12.56 -3.52
N GLY A 40 -2.29 11.27 -3.69
CA GLY A 40 -3.00 10.50 -2.68
C GLY A 40 -2.21 10.34 -1.38
N THR A 41 -0.93 9.99 -1.46
CA THR A 41 -0.04 9.81 -0.30
C THR A 41 0.24 11.09 0.50
N GLY A 42 -0.14 12.25 -0.03
CA GLY A 42 -0.01 13.55 0.64
C GLY A 42 -1.35 14.16 1.10
N ASP A 43 -2.45 13.41 1.01
CA ASP A 43 -3.77 13.91 1.44
C ASP A 43 -3.81 14.16 2.96
N LEU A 44 -4.55 15.18 3.37
CA LEU A 44 -4.71 15.53 4.79
C LEU A 44 -5.48 14.44 5.56
N ASP A 45 -6.31 13.69 4.86
CA ASP A 45 -7.12 12.62 5.43
C ASP A 45 -6.35 11.29 5.43
N GLY A 46 -6.13 10.72 6.62
CA GLY A 46 -5.42 9.45 6.78
C GLY A 46 -6.06 8.26 6.08
N ASN A 47 -7.38 8.26 5.85
CA ASN A 47 -8.06 7.19 5.10
C ASN A 47 -7.85 7.34 3.60
N VAL A 48 -7.71 8.56 3.09
CA VAL A 48 -7.28 8.79 1.69
C VAL A 48 -5.80 8.41 1.52
N ARG A 49 -5.00 8.72 2.54
CA ARG A 49 -3.73 8.08 2.94
C ARG A 49 -3.65 6.62 2.51
N ASP A 50 -4.44 5.84 3.24
CA ASP A 50 -4.50 4.39 3.17
C ASP A 50 -4.98 3.91 1.80
N LEU A 51 -6.06 4.51 1.27
CA LEU A 51 -6.55 4.23 -0.09
C LEU A 51 -5.45 4.38 -1.14
N ALA A 52 -4.67 5.47 -1.09
CA ALA A 52 -3.60 5.71 -2.04
C ALA A 52 -2.55 4.60 -2.00
N VAL A 53 -2.10 4.24 -0.80
CA VAL A 53 -1.10 3.18 -0.65
C VAL A 53 -1.66 1.80 -1.00
N SER A 54 -2.94 1.55 -0.73
CA SER A 54 -3.66 0.34 -1.16
C SER A 54 -3.74 0.22 -2.69
N ILE A 55 -3.94 1.32 -3.41
CA ILE A 55 -3.87 1.33 -4.88
C ILE A 55 -2.45 0.99 -5.35
N ILE A 56 -1.41 1.60 -4.76
CA ILE A 56 -0.01 1.33 -5.13
C ILE A 56 0.34 -0.14 -4.86
N GLU A 57 -0.08 -0.66 -3.70
CA GLU A 57 0.13 -2.04 -3.30
C GLU A 57 -0.45 -3.04 -4.31
N ARG A 58 -1.69 -2.80 -4.76
CA ARG A 58 -2.44 -3.72 -5.61
C ARG A 58 -2.20 -3.54 -7.11
N SER A 59 -1.60 -2.43 -7.53
CA SER A 59 -1.28 -2.17 -8.93
C SER A 59 -0.08 -2.98 -9.41
N ASP A 60 -0.03 -3.31 -10.70
CA ASP A 60 1.18 -3.80 -11.36
C ASP A 60 2.02 -2.60 -11.81
N ILE A 61 3.07 -2.29 -11.04
CA ILE A 61 3.91 -1.11 -11.26
C ILE A 61 5.27 -1.58 -11.79
N PRO A 62 5.68 -1.17 -13.00
CA PRO A 62 7.00 -1.49 -13.52
C PRO A 62 8.11 -1.01 -12.57
N GLU A 63 9.17 -1.81 -12.35
CA GLU A 63 10.27 -1.43 -11.44
C GLU A 63 10.88 -0.07 -11.77
N LYS A 64 10.96 0.31 -13.05
CA LYS A 64 11.46 1.63 -13.49
C LYS A 64 10.63 2.80 -12.90
N GLU A 65 9.35 2.58 -12.61
CA GLU A 65 8.46 3.56 -11.99
C GLU A 65 8.45 3.38 -10.47
N PHE A 66 8.40 2.15 -9.97
CA PHE A 66 8.36 1.87 -8.53
C PHE A 66 9.65 2.28 -7.81
N ALA A 67 10.80 2.28 -8.50
CA ALA A 67 12.07 2.71 -7.92
C ALA A 67 12.01 4.09 -7.25
N ALA A 68 11.27 5.03 -7.84
CA ALA A 68 11.08 6.38 -7.29
C ALA A 68 10.11 6.42 -6.09
N MET A 69 9.22 5.43 -5.97
CA MET A 69 8.22 5.35 -4.90
C MET A 69 8.76 4.71 -3.63
N ARG A 70 9.85 3.93 -3.74
CA ARG A 70 10.37 3.07 -2.67
C ARG A 70 10.77 3.84 -1.41
N MET A 71 11.53 4.94 -1.53
CA MET A 71 11.93 5.76 -0.37
C MET A 71 10.73 6.51 0.25
N PRO A 72 9.86 7.20 -0.51
CA PRO A 72 8.65 7.80 0.06
C PRO A 72 7.73 6.79 0.77
N LEU A 73 7.52 5.61 0.20
CA LEU A 73 6.74 4.55 0.85
C LEU A 73 7.42 4.08 2.15
N TYR A 74 8.74 3.98 2.15
CA TYR A 74 9.48 3.66 3.38
C TYR A 74 9.31 4.74 4.45
N GLN A 75 9.27 6.02 4.08
CA GLN A 75 9.00 7.11 5.03
C GLN A 75 7.57 7.02 5.58
N LEU A 76 6.55 6.84 4.72
CA LEU A 76 5.16 6.61 5.16
C LEU A 76 5.04 5.41 6.10
N MET A 77 5.78 4.33 5.82
CA MET A 77 5.82 3.14 6.67
C MET A 77 6.27 3.44 8.12
N LEU A 78 7.15 4.42 8.30
CA LEU A 78 7.74 4.76 9.59
C LEU A 78 7.03 5.92 10.31
N GLU A 79 6.55 6.90 9.56
CA GLU A 79 6.23 8.23 10.09
C GLU A 79 4.75 8.61 9.98
N ASP A 80 3.95 7.90 9.20
CA ASP A 80 2.53 8.23 9.05
C ASP A 80 1.75 8.02 10.36
N ASP A 81 0.91 8.99 10.71
CA ASP A 81 0.12 8.98 11.94
C ASP A 81 -1.05 7.99 11.87
N ASN A 82 -1.51 7.64 10.68
CA ASN A 82 -2.41 6.53 10.47
C ASN A 82 -1.63 5.21 10.34
N ARG A 83 -1.68 4.38 11.38
CA ARG A 83 -1.01 3.08 11.42
C ARG A 83 -1.30 2.17 10.21
N TYR A 84 -2.50 2.24 9.63
CA TYR A 84 -2.86 1.41 8.49
C TYR A 84 -2.12 1.83 7.22
N VAL A 85 -1.85 3.14 7.05
CA VAL A 85 -0.95 3.63 5.99
C VAL A 85 0.43 2.99 6.13
N GLY A 86 0.93 2.92 7.36
CA GLY A 86 2.21 2.29 7.66
C GLY A 86 2.25 0.80 7.26
N PHE A 87 1.19 0.05 7.56
CA PHE A 87 1.06 -1.35 7.16
C PHE A 87 0.95 -1.53 5.65
N ARG A 88 0.09 -0.74 4.98
CA ARG A 88 -0.05 -0.77 3.53
C ARG A 88 1.25 -0.42 2.81
N ALA A 89 2.03 0.51 3.35
CA ALA A 89 3.32 0.86 2.77
C ALA A 89 4.30 -0.31 2.85
N ALA A 90 4.32 -1.04 3.96
CA ALA A 90 5.10 -2.28 4.07
C ALA A 90 4.62 -3.35 3.06
N PHE A 91 3.30 -3.47 2.84
CA PHE A 91 2.73 -4.39 1.85
C PHE A 91 3.14 -4.01 0.42
N ALA A 92 3.04 -2.74 0.04
CA ALA A 92 3.49 -2.24 -1.26
C ALA A 92 4.98 -2.52 -1.49
N LEU A 93 5.83 -2.20 -0.51
CA LEU A 93 7.26 -2.48 -0.57
C LEU A 93 7.54 -3.98 -0.70
N ALA A 94 6.82 -4.83 0.04
CA ALA A 94 6.96 -6.28 -0.06
C ALA A 94 6.51 -6.82 -1.43
N ASN A 95 5.45 -6.24 -2.02
CA ASN A 95 4.89 -6.67 -3.29
C ASN A 95 5.87 -6.43 -4.44
N HIS A 96 6.36 -5.20 -4.52
CA HIS A 96 7.15 -4.67 -5.63
C HIS A 96 8.65 -4.86 -5.45
N GLY A 97 9.11 -5.00 -4.21
CA GLY A 97 10.51 -5.23 -3.89
C GLY A 97 10.99 -4.16 -2.90
N PRO A 98 11.38 -4.54 -1.67
CA PRO A 98 11.70 -3.56 -0.62
C PRO A 98 13.08 -2.92 -0.79
N GLY A 99 13.91 -3.43 -1.71
CA GLY A 99 15.27 -2.95 -1.93
C GLY A 99 16.10 -2.94 -0.63
N PRO A 100 16.74 -1.82 -0.27
CA PRO A 100 17.55 -1.73 0.95
C PRO A 100 16.72 -1.77 2.25
N TYR A 101 15.40 -1.59 2.19
CA TYR A 101 14.54 -1.50 3.38
C TYR A 101 13.99 -2.85 3.85
N LYS A 102 14.49 -3.96 3.31
CA LYS A 102 13.93 -5.31 3.52
C LYS A 102 13.75 -5.68 4.99
N GLU A 103 14.75 -5.42 5.83
CA GLU A 103 14.70 -5.77 7.25
C GLU A 103 13.59 -5.00 7.97
N ARG A 104 13.51 -3.68 7.75
CA ARG A 104 12.46 -2.83 8.33
C ARG A 104 11.06 -3.18 7.82
N VAL A 105 10.94 -3.55 6.54
CA VAL A 105 9.68 -4.06 5.99
C VAL A 105 9.28 -5.34 6.71
N ILE A 106 10.20 -6.29 6.93
CA ILE A 106 9.90 -7.52 7.68
C ILE A 106 9.47 -7.22 9.12
N GLU A 107 10.14 -6.29 9.81
CA GLU A 107 9.74 -5.85 11.15
C GLU A 107 8.30 -5.30 11.16
N LYS A 108 7.98 -4.39 10.22
CA LYS A 108 6.64 -3.80 10.12
C LYS A 108 5.58 -4.84 9.76
N LEU A 109 5.89 -5.80 8.89
CA LEU A 109 4.99 -6.92 8.60
C LEU A 109 4.75 -7.80 9.84
N ASN A 110 5.77 -8.05 10.67
CA ASN A 110 5.60 -8.80 11.92
C ASN A 110 4.77 -8.02 12.95
N GLU A 111 4.84 -6.68 12.94
CA GLU A 111 3.93 -5.83 13.71
C GLU A 111 2.48 -5.99 13.21
N ALA A 112 2.28 -5.93 11.89
CA ALA A 112 0.96 -6.10 11.26
C ALA A 112 0.33 -7.48 11.52
N LEU A 113 1.11 -8.53 11.76
CA LEU A 113 0.60 -9.84 12.19
C LEU A 113 -0.16 -9.82 13.52
N ARG A 114 0.00 -8.77 14.34
CA ARG A 114 -0.70 -8.62 15.62
C ARG A 114 -2.04 -7.90 15.47
N ASP A 115 -2.32 -7.37 14.29
CA ASP A 115 -3.54 -6.67 13.97
C ASP A 115 -4.48 -7.58 13.18
N LYS A 116 -5.69 -7.81 13.72
CA LYS A 116 -6.63 -8.79 13.15
C LYS A 116 -7.11 -8.42 11.76
N ASP A 117 -7.17 -7.14 11.43
CA ASP A 117 -7.73 -6.67 10.16
C ASP A 117 -6.76 -6.94 9.01
N VAL A 118 -5.45 -6.93 9.30
CA VAL A 118 -4.40 -7.08 8.29
C VAL A 118 -3.52 -8.31 8.49
N GLU A 119 -3.78 -9.15 9.49
CA GLU A 119 -2.97 -10.33 9.81
C GLU A 119 -2.76 -11.25 8.59
N SER A 120 -3.85 -11.60 7.91
CA SER A 120 -3.83 -12.49 6.74
C SER A 120 -2.99 -11.91 5.60
N ILE A 121 -3.13 -10.61 5.35
CA ILE A 121 -2.41 -9.88 4.30
C ILE A 121 -0.91 -9.83 4.63
N ALA A 122 -0.56 -9.46 5.86
CA ALA A 122 0.82 -9.42 6.33
C ALA A 122 1.50 -10.78 6.22
N ARG A 123 0.79 -11.87 6.58
CA ARG A 123 1.27 -13.25 6.43
C ARG A 123 1.57 -13.60 4.98
N GLY A 124 0.69 -13.20 4.05
CA GLY A 124 0.89 -13.37 2.62
C GLY A 124 2.19 -12.72 2.12
N TYR A 125 2.41 -11.45 2.48
CA TYR A 125 3.61 -10.72 2.09
C TYR A 125 4.90 -11.24 2.73
N LEU A 126 4.87 -11.64 4.00
CA LEU A 126 6.01 -12.28 4.65
C LEU A 126 6.41 -13.58 3.94
N ASN A 127 5.42 -14.39 3.56
CA ASN A 127 5.66 -15.61 2.80
C ASN A 127 6.27 -15.30 1.43
N LYS A 128 5.74 -14.30 0.71
CA LYS A 128 6.28 -13.85 -0.58
C LYS A 128 7.74 -13.39 -0.49
N LEU A 129 8.10 -12.63 0.55
CA LEU A 129 9.48 -12.19 0.77
C LEU A 129 10.43 -13.35 1.12
N ARG A 130 9.91 -14.41 1.75
CA ARG A 130 10.67 -15.62 2.09
C ARG A 130 10.84 -16.56 0.91
N THR A 131 9.87 -16.68 0.00
CA THR A 131 9.99 -17.56 -1.16
C THR A 131 10.95 -17.01 -2.22
N LYS A 132 11.03 -15.68 -2.37
CA LYS A 132 12.06 -15.00 -3.20
C LYS A 132 13.52 -15.18 -2.70
N LEU A 133 13.75 -15.89 -1.59
CA LEU A 133 15.08 -16.27 -1.11
C LEU A 133 15.55 -17.64 -1.65
N LYS A 134 14.66 -18.42 -2.28
CA LYS A 134 14.94 -19.80 -2.74
C LYS A 134 15.04 -19.96 -4.26
N SER A 135 14.86 -18.88 -5.02
CA SER A 135 14.98 -18.79 -6.47
C SER A 135 16.24 -18.03 -6.85
#